data_AF-A0A5C1WG97-F1
#
_entry.id   AF-A0A5C1WG97-F1
#
_cell.length_a   1.000
_cell.length_b   1.000
_cell.length_c   1.000
_cell.angle_alpha   90.00
_cell.angle_beta   90.00
_cell.angle_gamma   90.00
#
_symmetry.space_group_name_H-M   'P 1'
#
loop_
_entity.id
_entity.type
_entity.pdbx_description
1 polymer ?
#
loop_
_entity_poly.entity_id
_entity_poly.type
_entity_poly.pdbx_seq_one_letter_code
_entity_poly.pdbx_strand_id
1 'polypeptide(L)'
;MSDKVNRRVCRQLPDWENVTGTPCGVASLPFHAIFRMTLGNVVAFQCRTVPPIPTFTEEEALGLTFSQTLDQVFRTVSRVPLPPGLSTLAKGGATGERRTYYDLYLVETRQGPFALCFMKLNFTFVQKSRNAQIDREIEEAGARSNLPWTQAEAADFIRIWQAQVQSVWNTRSLTTSPRKAPVGLQFHFQTQTPSGCHWNIEVAKLVKGKFIAGATDYDAHSVYINNNELIPDEHPRQGQKQRGSVHEFAHMLNLRDDYFKPEEAARSARYRQGGTEHARDYPSVTNRGETVLPRHLERIKAWVDAELKRWASYETKAAS
;
A
#
# COMPACT_ATOMS: atom_id res chain seq x y z
N MET A 1 -5.01 -52.91 -14.49
CA MET A 1 -3.84 -52.29 -15.14
C MET A 1 -3.84 -50.83 -14.72
N SER A 2 -3.01 -50.51 -13.73
CA SER A 2 -2.99 -49.22 -13.02
C SER A 2 -1.54 -48.78 -12.97
N ASP A 3 -1.18 -47.81 -13.79
CA ASP A 3 0.16 -47.23 -13.80
C ASP A 3 0.18 -45.95 -12.97
N LYS A 4 0.74 -46.10 -11.77
CA LYS A 4 1.17 -45.01 -10.89
C LYS A 4 2.54 -44.54 -11.36
N VAL A 5 2.64 -43.30 -11.84
CA VAL A 5 3.93 -42.66 -12.11
C VAL A 5 4.32 -41.77 -10.94
N ASN A 6 5.30 -42.29 -10.18
CA ASN A 6 6.14 -41.58 -9.23
C ASN A 6 6.82 -40.35 -9.86
N ARG A 7 6.84 -39.21 -9.17
CA ARG A 7 7.81 -38.15 -9.40
C ARG A 7 8.53 -37.77 -8.11
N ARG A 8 9.83 -37.53 -8.30
CA ARG A 8 10.94 -37.65 -7.36
C ARG A 8 11.00 -36.52 -6.34
N VAL A 9 11.33 -36.92 -5.12
CA VAL A 9 11.95 -36.11 -4.07
C VAL A 9 13.43 -35.90 -4.43
N CYS A 10 13.90 -34.67 -4.41
CA CYS A 10 15.33 -34.36 -4.39
C CYS A 10 15.67 -33.79 -3.01
N ARG A 11 16.35 -34.60 -2.19
CA ARG A 11 17.15 -34.16 -1.03
C ARG A 11 18.62 -34.29 -1.39
N GLN A 12 19.44 -33.33 -0.97
CA GLN A 12 20.77 -33.60 -0.40
C GLN A 12 21.23 -32.42 0.45
N LEU A 13 21.66 -32.75 1.67
CA LEU A 13 22.41 -31.93 2.64
C LEU A 13 23.91 -31.91 2.28
N PRO A 14 24.75 -31.20 3.05
CA PRO A 14 25.58 -31.96 3.99
C PRO A 14 25.71 -31.36 5.41
N ASP A 15 26.13 -32.27 6.29
CA ASP A 15 26.37 -32.22 7.74
C ASP A 15 27.46 -31.24 8.18
N TRP A 16 27.35 -30.71 9.41
CA TRP A 16 28.48 -30.51 10.34
C TRP A 16 28.02 -30.75 11.79
N GLU A 17 28.84 -31.51 12.52
CA GLU A 17 28.63 -32.05 13.86
C GLU A 17 28.96 -31.06 15.01
N ASN A 18 28.19 -31.22 16.10
CA ASN A 18 28.57 -31.21 17.53
C ASN A 18 29.64 -30.27 18.08
N VAL A 19 29.24 -29.39 19.02
CA VAL A 19 29.93 -29.21 20.32
C VAL A 19 28.89 -29.00 21.44
N THR A 20 28.97 -29.84 22.47
CA THR A 20 28.19 -29.85 23.72
C THR A 20 28.79 -28.92 24.78
N GLY A 21 27.95 -28.32 25.63
CA GLY A 21 28.39 -27.76 26.92
C GLY A 21 27.37 -26.83 27.61
N THR A 22 26.69 -27.36 28.64
CA THR A 22 25.96 -26.65 29.72
C THR A 22 26.74 -26.95 31.03
N PRO A 23 26.55 -26.30 32.22
CA PRO A 23 25.47 -25.37 32.63
C PRO A 23 25.82 -24.25 33.65
N CYS A 24 24.76 -23.53 34.09
CA CYS A 24 24.56 -22.80 35.37
C CYS A 24 25.25 -21.44 35.60
N GLY A 25 24.45 -20.45 36.00
CA GLY A 25 24.95 -19.20 36.61
C GLY A 25 23.89 -18.12 36.76
N VAL A 26 23.75 -17.57 37.97
CA VAL A 26 22.62 -16.81 38.50
C VAL A 26 22.81 -15.28 38.35
N ALA A 27 21.70 -14.57 38.10
CA ALA A 27 21.35 -13.18 38.47
C ALA A 27 22.16 -11.93 38.02
N SER A 28 21.36 -10.86 37.93
CA SER A 28 21.63 -9.44 38.20
C SER A 28 21.99 -8.53 37.02
N LEU A 29 21.08 -7.57 36.78
CA LEU A 29 21.37 -6.24 36.23
C LEU A 29 22.31 -5.51 37.20
N PRO A 30 23.26 -4.70 36.70
CA PRO A 30 22.93 -3.28 36.55
C PRO A 30 23.55 -2.60 35.31
N PHE A 31 22.94 -1.46 34.95
CA PHE A 31 23.56 -0.39 34.18
C PHE A 31 25.01 -0.13 34.66
N HIS A 32 25.98 -0.08 33.75
CA HIS A 32 27.13 0.82 33.80
C HIS A 32 27.67 1.02 32.39
N ALA A 33 27.65 2.28 31.95
CA ALA A 33 28.39 2.75 30.79
C ALA A 33 29.89 2.71 31.11
N ILE A 34 30.70 2.17 30.20
CA ILE A 34 32.14 2.42 30.17
C ILE A 34 32.50 2.87 28.76
N PHE A 35 32.75 4.18 28.66
CA PHE A 35 33.51 4.80 27.59
C PHE A 35 34.95 4.29 27.62
N ARG A 36 35.48 3.86 26.48
CA ARG A 36 36.93 3.80 26.24
C ARG A 36 37.25 4.78 25.13
N MET A 37 37.84 5.91 25.50
CA MET A 37 38.45 6.85 24.57
C MET A 37 39.75 6.26 24.02
N THR A 38 40.00 6.48 22.73
CA THR A 38 41.36 6.72 22.22
C THR A 38 41.27 7.68 21.03
N LEU A 39 41.69 8.92 21.31
CA LEU A 39 42.42 9.89 20.49
C LEU A 39 42.07 10.03 19.00
N GLY A 40 41.54 11.21 18.66
CA GLY A 40 41.65 11.80 17.33
C GLY A 40 40.52 12.76 16.98
N ASN A 41 40.80 14.06 17.05
CA ASN A 41 39.99 15.21 16.61
C ASN A 41 39.01 15.79 17.65
N VAL A 42 39.48 16.85 18.32
CA VAL A 42 38.65 17.79 19.07
C VAL A 42 37.87 18.64 18.07
N VAL A 43 36.59 18.36 17.90
CA VAL A 43 35.63 19.32 17.36
C VAL A 43 34.94 19.96 18.56
N ALA A 44 35.17 21.25 18.76
CA ALA A 44 34.48 22.01 19.79
C ALA A 44 32.99 22.09 19.43
N PHE A 45 32.14 21.34 20.16
CA PHE A 45 30.70 21.53 20.11
C PHE A 45 30.33 22.71 21.01
N GLN A 46 30.10 23.86 20.38
CA GLN A 46 29.50 25.00 21.04
C GLN A 46 28.01 24.71 21.24
N CYS A 47 27.59 24.42 22.46
CA CYS A 47 26.17 24.38 22.85
C CYS A 47 25.56 25.76 22.59
N ARG A 48 24.86 25.91 21.47
CA ARG A 48 23.97 27.05 21.26
C ARG A 48 22.74 26.83 22.12
N THR A 49 22.56 27.70 23.11
CA THR A 49 21.30 27.87 23.84
C THR A 49 20.19 28.15 22.83
N VAL A 50 19.17 27.30 22.82
CA VAL A 50 17.93 27.54 22.06
C VAL A 50 17.26 28.78 22.66
N PRO A 51 17.02 29.86 21.88
CA PRO A 51 16.27 30.99 22.39
C PRO A 51 14.83 30.55 22.72
N PRO A 52 14.21 31.09 23.77
CA PRO A 52 12.84 30.75 24.13
C PRO A 52 11.90 31.02 22.96
N ILE A 53 10.95 30.09 22.76
CA ILE A 53 9.87 30.22 21.79
C ILE A 53 9.07 31.47 22.16
N PRO A 54 8.90 32.45 21.25
CA PRO A 54 8.03 33.58 21.50
C PRO A 54 6.59 33.07 21.60
N THR A 55 6.01 33.22 22.79
CA THR A 55 4.56 33.14 23.01
C THR A 55 3.93 34.34 22.32
N PHE A 56 3.24 34.09 21.21
CA PHE A 56 2.39 35.10 20.59
C PHE A 56 1.03 35.11 21.30
N THR A 57 0.73 36.24 21.91
CA THR A 57 -0.59 36.59 22.44
C THR A 57 -1.58 36.78 21.29
N GLU A 58 -2.76 36.18 21.43
CA GLU A 58 -3.96 36.57 20.69
C GLU A 58 -4.27 38.03 21.00
N GLU A 59 -4.05 38.93 20.06
CA GLU A 59 -4.93 40.06 19.71
C GLU A 59 -4.16 41.08 18.83
N GLU A 60 -4.89 41.57 17.83
CA GLU A 60 -4.60 42.77 17.02
C GLU A 60 -3.47 42.72 15.98
N ALA A 61 -3.82 42.26 14.78
CA ALA A 61 -3.23 42.78 13.55
C ALA A 61 -4.29 42.92 12.43
N LEU A 62 -4.96 44.08 12.47
CA LEU A 62 -5.30 44.93 11.32
C LEU A 62 -5.85 44.25 10.05
N GLY A 63 -7.18 44.26 9.95
CA GLY A 63 -7.85 45.07 8.92
C GLY A 63 -7.44 44.84 7.47
N LEU A 64 -7.62 43.62 6.95
CA LEU A 64 -7.88 43.41 5.53
C LEU A 64 -9.24 42.74 5.40
N THR A 65 -10.28 43.55 5.21
CA THR A 65 -11.57 43.12 4.69
C THR A 65 -11.31 42.61 3.27
N PHE A 66 -11.02 41.32 3.14
CA PHE A 66 -11.13 40.63 1.86
C PHE A 66 -12.62 40.61 1.50
N SER A 67 -12.99 41.48 0.56
CA SER A 67 -14.29 41.45 -0.08
C SER A 67 -14.52 40.04 -0.64
N GLN A 68 -15.45 39.32 -0.03
CA GLN A 68 -16.00 38.04 -0.48
C GLN A 68 -16.80 38.25 -1.77
N THR A 69 -16.13 38.60 -2.85
CA THR A 69 -16.77 38.73 -4.17
C THR A 69 -15.98 37.96 -5.21
N LEU A 70 -15.88 36.66 -5.00
CA LEU A 70 -15.71 35.65 -6.05
C LEU A 70 -16.20 34.30 -5.50
N ASP A 71 -17.44 34.27 -5.00
CA ASP A 71 -18.28 33.08 -5.10
C ASP A 71 -18.57 32.84 -6.59
N GLN A 72 -17.53 32.48 -7.35
CA GLN A 72 -17.74 31.59 -8.47
C GLN A 72 -18.21 30.30 -7.82
N VAL A 73 -19.53 30.17 -7.72
CA VAL A 73 -20.22 28.94 -7.42
C VAL A 73 -19.76 27.94 -8.48
N PHE A 74 -18.64 27.28 -8.23
CA PHE A 74 -18.32 26.02 -8.86
C PHE A 74 -19.49 25.13 -8.46
N ARG A 75 -20.48 25.01 -9.34
CA ARG A 75 -21.60 24.11 -9.11
C ARG A 75 -20.99 22.76 -8.78
N THR A 76 -21.20 22.31 -7.56
CA THR A 76 -20.80 21.00 -7.11
C THR A 76 -21.52 20.00 -8.00
N VAL A 77 -20.83 19.48 -9.03
CA VAL A 77 -21.41 18.46 -9.93
C VAL A 77 -21.39 17.08 -9.26
N SER A 78 -20.97 17.00 -7.99
CA SER A 78 -20.83 15.72 -7.31
C SER A 78 -22.19 15.12 -7.04
N ARG A 79 -22.51 14.07 -7.78
CA ARG A 79 -23.63 13.17 -7.45
C ARG A 79 -23.32 12.28 -6.24
N VAL A 80 -22.08 12.28 -5.75
CA VAL A 80 -21.64 11.45 -4.62
C VAL A 80 -20.91 12.34 -3.60
N PRO A 81 -21.36 12.41 -2.33
CA PRO A 81 -20.63 13.15 -1.32
C PRO A 81 -19.25 12.53 -1.08
N LEU A 82 -18.24 13.38 -0.89
CA LEU A 82 -16.93 12.92 -0.43
C LEU A 82 -17.06 12.31 0.97
N PRO A 83 -16.27 11.26 1.29
CA PRO A 83 -16.18 10.74 2.65
C PRO A 83 -15.83 11.85 3.66
N PRO A 84 -16.30 11.79 4.93
CA PRO A 84 -16.08 12.84 5.93
C PRO A 84 -14.61 13.25 6.17
N GLY A 85 -13.65 12.38 5.87
CA GLY A 85 -12.21 12.69 5.96
C GLY A 85 -11.58 13.29 4.68
N LEU A 86 -12.29 13.31 3.56
CA LEU A 86 -11.80 13.84 2.28
C LEU A 86 -12.46 15.17 1.88
N SER A 87 -13.53 15.57 2.56
CA SER A 87 -14.25 16.82 2.27
C SER A 87 -13.35 18.06 2.37
N THR A 88 -12.36 18.06 3.27
CA THR A 88 -11.41 19.15 3.47
C THR A 88 -10.39 19.28 2.33
N LEU A 89 -10.25 18.25 1.48
CA LEU A 89 -9.33 18.26 0.33
C LEU A 89 -9.91 19.01 -0.88
N ALA A 90 -11.24 19.04 -1.00
CA ALA A 90 -11.91 19.74 -2.09
C ALA A 90 -12.09 21.22 -1.75
N LYS A 91 -11.59 22.10 -2.62
CA LYS A 91 -11.86 23.54 -2.54
C LYS A 91 -13.21 23.95 -3.15
N GLY A 92 -13.89 23.04 -3.82
CA GLY A 92 -15.11 23.33 -4.57
C GLY A 92 -15.82 22.04 -4.99
N GLY A 93 -16.09 21.91 -6.29
CA GLY A 93 -16.77 20.75 -6.87
C GLY A 93 -15.95 19.45 -6.78
N ALA A 94 -16.64 18.35 -6.52
CA ALA A 94 -16.15 17.00 -6.76
C ALA A 94 -17.03 16.33 -7.83
N THR A 95 -16.55 15.28 -8.49
CA THR A 95 -17.41 14.24 -9.07
C THR A 95 -16.91 12.90 -8.61
N GLY A 96 -17.78 11.90 -8.48
CA GLY A 96 -17.34 10.58 -8.07
C GLY A 96 -18.19 9.44 -8.58
N GLU A 97 -17.59 8.27 -8.62
CA GLU A 97 -18.20 7.00 -9.01
C GLU A 97 -17.91 5.97 -7.93
N ARG A 98 -18.98 5.31 -7.44
CA ARG A 98 -18.82 4.14 -6.57
C ARG A 98 -18.53 2.92 -7.41
N ARG A 99 -17.49 2.17 -7.08
CA ARG A 99 -17.18 0.91 -7.76
C ARG A 99 -17.01 -0.21 -6.76
N THR A 100 -17.06 -1.42 -7.30
CA THR A 100 -16.90 -2.66 -6.55
C THR A 100 -15.59 -2.69 -5.75
N TYR A 101 -14.49 -2.21 -6.35
CA TYR A 101 -13.14 -2.32 -5.77
C TYR A 101 -12.66 -1.07 -5.04
N TYR A 102 -13.12 0.11 -5.47
CA TYR A 102 -12.73 1.41 -4.95
C TYR A 102 -13.69 2.49 -5.46
N ASP A 103 -13.80 3.59 -4.72
CA ASP A 103 -14.51 4.77 -5.19
C ASP A 103 -13.50 5.71 -5.85
N LEU A 104 -13.89 6.34 -6.96
CA LEU A 104 -13.09 7.39 -7.59
C LEU A 104 -13.74 8.74 -7.38
N TYR A 105 -12.91 9.75 -7.14
CA TYR A 105 -13.33 11.14 -7.09
C TYR A 105 -12.37 11.99 -7.91
N LEU A 106 -12.89 12.99 -8.61
CA LEU A 106 -12.10 14.08 -9.19
C LEU A 106 -12.41 15.33 -8.38
N VAL A 107 -11.38 15.97 -7.84
CA VAL A 107 -11.51 17.15 -6.98
C VAL A 107 -10.57 18.26 -7.43
N GLU A 108 -11.02 19.51 -7.28
CA GLU A 108 -10.13 20.67 -7.41
C GLU A 108 -9.53 21.01 -6.04
N THR A 109 -8.20 21.09 -5.96
CA THR A 109 -7.47 21.37 -4.73
C THR A 109 -6.72 22.71 -4.79
N ARG A 110 -5.99 23.08 -3.72
CA ARG A 110 -5.06 24.23 -3.76
C ARG A 110 -3.98 24.07 -4.84
N GLN A 111 -3.60 22.85 -5.15
CA GLN A 111 -2.44 22.50 -5.98
C GLN A 111 -2.84 22.12 -7.41
N GLY A 112 -4.12 22.27 -7.75
CA GLY A 112 -4.70 21.83 -9.02
C GLY A 112 -5.62 20.61 -8.86
N PRO A 113 -6.06 20.02 -9.97
CA PRO A 113 -6.97 18.88 -9.98
C PRO A 113 -6.30 17.59 -9.52
N PHE A 114 -7.00 16.80 -8.71
CA PHE A 114 -6.57 15.48 -8.26
C PHE A 114 -7.66 14.44 -8.44
N ALA A 115 -7.25 13.27 -8.90
CA ALA A 115 -8.03 12.05 -8.76
C ALA A 115 -7.76 11.45 -7.38
N LEU A 116 -8.81 11.22 -6.59
CA LEU A 116 -8.74 10.50 -5.33
C LEU A 116 -9.30 9.10 -5.55
N CYS A 117 -8.49 8.08 -5.30
CA CYS A 117 -8.92 6.69 -5.23
C CYS A 117 -9.15 6.33 -3.77
N PHE A 118 -10.41 6.15 -3.39
CA PHE A 118 -10.80 5.91 -2.01
C PHE A 118 -11.21 4.45 -1.80
N MET A 119 -10.66 3.83 -0.75
CA MET A 119 -10.95 2.44 -0.43
C MET A 119 -11.37 2.27 1.03
N LYS A 120 -12.46 1.54 1.25
CA LYS A 120 -12.88 1.04 2.56
C LYS A 120 -12.31 -0.35 2.75
N LEU A 121 -11.48 -0.52 3.76
CA LEU A 121 -10.72 -1.74 4.01
C LEU A 121 -11.06 -2.30 5.39
N ASN A 122 -11.22 -3.61 5.47
CA ASN A 122 -11.42 -4.31 6.73
C ASN A 122 -10.22 -5.21 7.04
N PHE A 123 -9.33 -4.76 7.94
CA PHE A 123 -8.17 -5.54 8.36
C PHE A 123 -8.54 -6.48 9.50
N THR A 124 -8.43 -7.78 9.27
CA THR A 124 -8.61 -8.84 10.27
C THR A 124 -7.26 -9.46 10.62
N PHE A 125 -6.81 -9.26 11.84
CA PHE A 125 -5.54 -9.81 12.33
C PHE A 125 -5.75 -11.19 12.92
N VAL A 126 -5.17 -12.20 12.28
CA VAL A 126 -5.46 -13.61 12.58
C VAL A 126 -4.24 -14.35 13.10
N GLN A 127 -4.49 -15.34 13.95
CA GLN A 127 -3.50 -16.36 14.34
C GLN A 127 -3.53 -17.57 13.40
N LYS A 128 -4.64 -17.76 12.68
CA LYS A 128 -4.83 -18.84 11.73
C LYS A 128 -5.62 -18.30 10.55
N SER A 129 -5.16 -18.58 9.35
CA SER A 129 -5.83 -18.17 8.13
C SER A 129 -7.18 -18.85 8.01
N ARG A 130 -8.13 -18.22 7.31
CA ARG A 130 -9.35 -18.91 6.87
C ARG A 130 -9.07 -19.93 5.78
N ASN A 131 -7.93 -19.82 5.10
CA ASN A 131 -7.52 -20.76 4.07
C ASN A 131 -6.64 -21.87 4.68
N ALA A 132 -7.21 -23.06 4.81
CA ALA A 132 -6.51 -24.23 5.35
C ALA A 132 -5.26 -24.66 4.54
N GLN A 133 -5.14 -24.24 3.28
CA GLN A 133 -3.88 -24.41 2.55
C GLN A 133 -2.81 -23.47 3.08
N ILE A 134 -3.13 -22.18 3.23
CA ILE A 134 -2.21 -21.18 3.78
C ILE A 134 -1.76 -21.60 5.18
N ASP A 135 -2.68 -22.08 6.02
CA ASP A 135 -2.31 -22.60 7.34
C ASP A 135 -1.30 -23.73 7.31
N ARG A 136 -1.47 -24.68 6.39
CA ARG A 136 -0.52 -25.78 6.21
C ARG A 136 0.83 -25.26 5.75
N GLU A 137 0.87 -24.30 4.84
CA GLU A 137 2.10 -23.66 4.40
C GLU A 137 2.81 -22.92 5.56
N ILE A 138 2.04 -22.27 6.46
CA ILE A 138 2.60 -21.67 7.68
C ILE A 138 3.23 -22.74 8.58
N GLU A 139 2.50 -23.82 8.87
CA GLU A 139 2.96 -24.90 9.72
C GLU A 139 4.21 -25.61 9.13
N GLU A 140 4.19 -25.92 7.83
CA GLU A 140 5.29 -26.56 7.10
C GLU A 140 6.54 -25.68 7.03
N ALA A 141 6.40 -24.35 6.95
CA ALA A 141 7.51 -23.41 7.02
C ALA A 141 8.22 -23.38 8.40
N GLY A 142 7.73 -24.16 9.37
CA GLY A 142 8.17 -24.13 10.76
C GLY A 142 7.87 -22.79 11.44
N ALA A 143 6.95 -22.02 10.85
CA ALA A 143 6.44 -20.82 11.47
C ALA A 143 5.33 -21.25 12.43
N ARG A 144 5.44 -20.88 13.71
CA ARG A 144 4.28 -20.95 14.59
C ARG A 144 3.36 -19.80 14.16
N SER A 145 2.30 -20.10 13.40
CA SER A 145 1.25 -19.17 12.94
C SER A 145 0.58 -18.41 14.09
N ASN A 146 0.70 -18.95 15.30
CA ASN A 146 -0.17 -18.64 16.42
C ASN A 146 0.30 -17.41 17.22
N LEU A 147 1.17 -16.57 16.65
CA LEU A 147 1.64 -15.38 17.34
C LEU A 147 0.48 -14.38 17.47
N PRO A 148 0.06 -14.01 18.69
CA PRO A 148 -1.01 -13.05 18.85
C PRO A 148 -0.56 -11.66 18.38
N TRP A 149 -1.49 -10.95 17.76
CA TRP A 149 -1.36 -9.52 17.51
C TRP A 149 -1.77 -8.75 18.76
N THR A 150 -0.93 -7.81 19.18
CA THR A 150 -1.37 -6.75 20.07
C THR A 150 -2.10 -5.67 19.27
N GLN A 151 -2.93 -4.88 19.93
CA GLN A 151 -3.62 -3.75 19.28
C GLN A 151 -2.63 -2.72 18.72
N ALA A 152 -1.53 -2.45 19.43
CA ALA A 152 -0.50 -1.52 18.99
C ALA A 152 0.20 -2.01 17.71
N GLU A 153 0.60 -3.29 17.65
CA GLU A 153 1.21 -3.87 16.46
C GLU A 153 0.26 -3.86 15.26
N ALA A 154 -1.03 -4.17 15.48
CA ALA A 154 -2.04 -4.13 14.44
C ALA A 154 -2.22 -2.71 13.87
N ALA A 155 -2.27 -1.70 14.73
CA ALA A 155 -2.35 -0.30 14.32
C ALA A 155 -1.09 0.15 13.55
N ASP A 156 0.10 -0.24 14.03
CA ASP A 156 1.36 0.06 13.35
C ASP A 156 1.47 -0.63 11.99
N PHE A 157 1.02 -1.88 11.89
CA PHE A 157 0.98 -2.60 10.61
C PHE A 157 0.14 -1.84 9.59
N ILE A 158 -1.09 -1.43 9.94
CA ILE A 158 -1.97 -0.67 9.04
C ILE A 158 -1.30 0.62 8.60
N ARG A 159 -0.77 1.39 9.55
CA ARG A 159 -0.14 2.67 9.26
C ARG A 159 1.05 2.52 8.31
N ILE A 160 1.90 1.52 8.53
CA ILE A 160 3.05 1.24 7.68
C ILE A 160 2.57 0.79 6.30
N TRP A 161 1.63 -0.16 6.23
CA TRP A 161 1.05 -0.63 4.97
C TRP A 161 0.50 0.52 4.13
N GLN A 162 -0.32 1.41 4.72
CA GLN A 162 -0.90 2.56 4.03
C GLN A 162 0.19 3.48 3.46
N ALA A 163 1.18 3.81 4.27
CA ALA A 163 2.28 4.68 3.85
C ALA A 163 3.09 4.06 2.71
N GLN A 164 3.36 2.75 2.77
CA GLN A 164 4.09 2.03 1.72
C GLN A 164 3.30 2.00 0.41
N VAL A 165 2.03 1.62 0.45
CA VAL A 165 1.15 1.63 -0.73
C VAL A 165 1.08 3.03 -1.33
N GLN A 166 0.80 4.06 -0.53
CA GLN A 166 0.74 5.45 -1.00
C GLN A 166 2.06 5.91 -1.60
N SER A 167 3.20 5.53 -1.02
CA SER A 167 4.52 5.93 -1.52
C SER A 167 4.82 5.39 -2.93
N VAL A 168 4.26 4.22 -3.27
CA VAL A 168 4.48 3.55 -4.56
C VAL A 168 3.41 3.94 -5.58
N TRP A 169 2.14 4.01 -5.16
CA TRP A 169 1.00 4.13 -6.05
C TRP A 169 0.51 5.56 -6.28
N ASN A 170 0.80 6.50 -5.38
CA ASN A 170 0.47 7.90 -5.63
C ASN A 170 1.35 8.44 -6.77
N THR A 171 0.75 9.20 -7.70
CA THR A 171 1.49 9.89 -8.75
C THR A 171 1.13 11.35 -8.81
N ARG A 172 2.14 12.19 -9.05
CA ARG A 172 1.95 13.65 -9.23
C ARG A 172 1.33 14.00 -10.58
N SER A 173 1.40 13.09 -11.56
CA SER A 173 0.90 13.34 -12.92
C SER A 173 0.38 12.05 -13.53
N LEU A 174 -0.92 11.81 -13.37
CA LEU A 174 -1.67 10.74 -14.04
C LEU A 174 -2.04 11.13 -15.48
N THR A 175 -2.46 12.38 -15.67
CA THR A 175 -2.86 12.94 -16.97
C THR A 175 -2.73 14.46 -16.94
N THR A 176 -3.16 15.14 -18.00
CA THR A 176 -3.19 16.60 -18.10
C THR A 176 -4.61 17.08 -18.38
N SER A 177 -5.07 18.08 -17.63
CA SER A 177 -6.38 18.67 -17.81
C SER A 177 -6.50 19.46 -19.11
N PRO A 178 -7.71 19.77 -19.59
CA PRO A 178 -7.92 20.65 -20.75
C PRO A 178 -7.22 22.03 -20.61
N ARG A 179 -7.08 22.51 -19.36
CA ARG A 179 -6.36 23.75 -19.02
C ARG A 179 -4.84 23.59 -18.93
N LYS A 180 -4.29 22.47 -19.41
CA LYS A 180 -2.85 22.13 -19.38
C LYS A 180 -2.23 21.99 -17.99
N ALA A 181 -3.05 21.82 -16.95
CA ALA A 181 -2.57 21.54 -15.60
C ALA A 181 -2.39 20.03 -15.41
N PRO A 182 -1.31 19.56 -14.75
CA PRO A 182 -1.17 18.15 -14.39
C PRO A 182 -2.27 17.73 -13.41
N VAL A 183 -2.78 16.51 -13.58
CA VAL A 183 -3.78 15.91 -12.69
C VAL A 183 -3.11 14.79 -11.94
N GLY A 184 -2.99 14.91 -10.61
CA GLY A 184 -2.39 13.89 -9.75
C GLY A 184 -3.36 12.75 -9.43
N LEU A 185 -2.83 11.65 -8.89
CA LEU A 185 -3.58 10.54 -8.31
C LEU A 185 -3.12 10.28 -6.88
N GLN A 186 -4.08 10.24 -5.95
CA GLN A 186 -3.83 9.92 -4.55
C GLN A 186 -4.75 8.81 -4.07
N PHE A 187 -4.17 7.84 -3.35
CA PHE A 187 -4.90 6.77 -2.69
C PHE A 187 -5.21 7.13 -1.25
N HIS A 188 -6.46 6.94 -0.85
CA HIS A 188 -6.96 7.18 0.50
C HIS A 188 -7.68 5.95 1.04
N PHE A 189 -7.47 5.68 2.32
CA PHE A 189 -7.96 4.46 2.95
C PHE A 189 -8.78 4.80 4.19
N GLN A 190 -9.99 4.24 4.26
CA GLN A 190 -10.74 4.12 5.51
C GLN A 190 -10.62 2.68 5.99
N THR A 191 -10.00 2.48 7.15
CA THR A 191 -9.72 1.14 7.68
C THR A 191 -10.69 0.75 8.79
N GLN A 192 -10.72 -0.54 9.13
CA GLN A 192 -11.60 -1.08 10.20
C GLN A 192 -13.09 -0.85 9.91
N THR A 193 -13.48 -1.08 8.65
CA THR A 193 -14.86 -0.88 8.18
C THR A 193 -15.50 -2.23 7.85
N PRO A 194 -15.93 -3.04 8.83
CA PRO A 194 -16.37 -4.42 8.60
C PRO A 194 -17.62 -4.54 7.71
N SER A 195 -18.51 -3.54 7.74
CA SER A 195 -19.70 -3.50 6.88
C SER A 195 -19.48 -2.56 5.69
N GLY A 196 -19.78 -3.05 4.47
CA GLY A 196 -19.65 -2.26 3.25
C GLY A 196 -18.21 -1.87 2.89
N CYS A 197 -17.22 -2.67 3.30
CA CYS A 197 -15.86 -2.56 2.77
C CYS A 197 -15.81 -2.92 1.29
N HIS A 198 -14.80 -2.39 0.60
CA HIS A 198 -14.46 -2.83 -0.74
C HIS A 198 -13.62 -4.12 -0.68
N TRP A 199 -12.77 -4.25 0.33
CA TRP A 199 -11.88 -5.39 0.51
C TRP A 199 -11.74 -5.80 1.98
N ASN A 200 -11.71 -7.12 2.21
CA ASN A 200 -11.27 -7.72 3.46
C ASN A 200 -9.78 -8.07 3.35
N ILE A 201 -8.99 -7.72 4.35
CA ILE A 201 -7.56 -8.01 4.39
C ILE A 201 -7.29 -8.84 5.63
N GLU A 202 -6.92 -10.08 5.44
CA GLU A 202 -6.49 -10.98 6.50
C GLU A 202 -4.98 -10.86 6.69
N VAL A 203 -4.54 -10.64 7.94
CA VAL A 203 -3.13 -10.42 8.26
C VAL A 203 -2.65 -11.44 9.28
N ALA A 204 -1.74 -12.31 8.86
CA ALA A 204 -1.07 -13.24 9.75
C ALA A 204 0.22 -12.65 10.33
N LYS A 205 0.54 -13.06 11.56
CA LYS A 205 1.83 -12.77 12.18
C LYS A 205 2.74 -13.98 12.06
N LEU A 206 3.81 -13.82 11.30
CA LEU A 206 4.87 -14.80 11.13
C LEU A 206 6.11 -14.40 11.94
N VAL A 207 6.90 -15.41 12.30
CA VAL A 207 8.24 -15.18 12.83
C VAL A 207 9.05 -14.41 11.79
N LYS A 208 9.88 -13.46 12.23
CA LYS A 208 10.73 -12.66 11.34
C LYS A 208 11.56 -13.56 10.42
N GLY A 209 11.58 -13.24 9.13
CA GLY A 209 12.33 -13.99 8.11
C GLY A 209 11.62 -15.24 7.58
N LYS A 210 10.37 -15.51 8.00
CA LYS A 210 9.52 -16.54 7.41
C LYS A 210 8.60 -15.90 6.38
N PHE A 211 8.63 -16.40 5.16
CA PHE A 211 7.86 -15.81 4.07
C PHE A 211 6.82 -16.80 3.56
N ILE A 212 5.62 -16.29 3.37
CA ILE A 212 4.52 -16.94 2.65
C ILE A 212 4.02 -15.87 1.69
N ALA A 213 3.78 -16.27 0.44
CA ALA A 213 3.28 -15.34 -0.54
C ALA A 213 1.87 -14.87 -0.14
N GLY A 214 1.60 -13.59 -0.41
CA GLY A 214 0.25 -13.07 -0.35
C GLY A 214 -0.67 -13.82 -1.32
N ALA A 215 -1.97 -13.73 -1.08
CA ALA A 215 -2.95 -14.33 -1.95
C ALA A 215 -4.20 -13.47 -2.04
N THR A 216 -4.63 -13.18 -3.27
CA THR A 216 -5.87 -12.43 -3.53
C THR A 216 -6.98 -13.33 -4.07
N ASP A 217 -8.13 -13.32 -3.40
CA ASP A 217 -9.40 -13.87 -3.90
C ASP A 217 -10.28 -12.73 -4.43
N TYR A 218 -10.42 -12.70 -5.75
CA TYR A 218 -11.16 -11.67 -6.47
C TYR A 218 -12.68 -11.84 -6.34
N ASP A 219 -13.18 -13.06 -6.12
CA ASP A 219 -14.62 -13.31 -6.02
C ASP A 219 -15.12 -12.93 -4.61
N ALA A 220 -14.29 -13.17 -3.59
CA ALA A 220 -14.57 -12.82 -2.20
C ALA A 220 -14.17 -11.38 -1.81
N HIS A 221 -13.51 -10.65 -2.72
CA HIS A 221 -12.81 -9.40 -2.42
C HIS A 221 -11.99 -9.48 -1.13
N SER A 222 -11.15 -10.51 -1.05
CA SER A 222 -10.29 -10.72 0.11
C SER A 222 -8.85 -10.87 -0.31
N VAL A 223 -7.95 -10.31 0.50
CA VAL A 223 -6.51 -10.47 0.36
C VAL A 223 -5.97 -11.07 1.66
N TYR A 224 -5.10 -12.05 1.54
CA TYR A 224 -4.27 -12.54 2.62
C TYR A 224 -2.86 -11.96 2.48
N ILE A 225 -2.34 -11.39 3.56
CA ILE A 225 -0.96 -10.91 3.68
C ILE A 225 -0.38 -11.27 5.05
N ASN A 226 0.93 -11.07 5.23
CA ASN A 226 1.58 -11.24 6.52
C ASN A 226 2.55 -10.09 6.87
N ASN A 227 2.98 -10.03 8.14
CA ASN A 227 3.89 -8.99 8.64
C ASN A 227 5.24 -8.89 7.91
N ASN A 228 5.72 -9.99 7.33
CA ASN A 228 6.99 -9.97 6.61
C ASN A 228 6.86 -9.41 5.18
N GLU A 229 5.64 -9.29 4.64
CA GLU A 229 5.38 -8.67 3.33
C GLU A 229 5.49 -7.13 3.32
N LEU A 230 5.69 -6.50 4.48
CA LEU A 230 6.05 -5.08 4.56
C LEU A 230 7.56 -4.85 4.34
N ILE A 231 8.35 -5.91 4.32
CA ILE A 231 9.79 -5.88 4.15
C ILE A 231 10.09 -6.19 2.69
N PRO A 232 10.90 -5.37 1.99
CA PRO A 232 11.32 -5.68 0.63
C PRO A 232 12.10 -6.99 0.60
N ASP A 233 11.61 -7.96 -0.16
CA ASP A 233 12.32 -9.21 -0.43
C ASP A 233 12.98 -9.16 -1.80
N GLU A 234 14.18 -9.72 -1.91
CA GLU A 234 14.95 -9.72 -3.15
C GLU A 234 14.66 -11.00 -3.94
N HIS A 235 14.13 -10.85 -5.14
CA HIS A 235 13.82 -12.01 -5.95
C HIS A 235 15.13 -12.69 -6.41
N PRO A 236 15.33 -13.99 -6.11
CA PRO A 236 16.65 -14.66 -6.12
C PRO A 236 17.32 -14.79 -7.51
N ARG A 237 16.68 -14.31 -8.57
CA ARG A 237 17.16 -14.48 -9.95
C ARG A 237 17.56 -13.18 -10.63
N GLN A 238 17.13 -12.01 -10.14
CA GLN A 238 17.15 -10.78 -10.96
C GLN A 238 17.33 -9.47 -10.18
N GLY A 239 17.60 -9.53 -8.87
CA GLY A 239 17.98 -8.37 -8.05
C GLY A 239 16.88 -7.33 -7.82
N GLN A 240 15.67 -7.56 -8.33
CA GLN A 240 14.51 -6.71 -8.04
C GLN A 240 14.04 -6.98 -6.62
N LYS A 241 13.70 -5.90 -5.91
CA LYS A 241 13.12 -5.97 -4.58
C LYS A 241 11.65 -5.61 -4.63
N GLN A 242 10.84 -6.35 -3.89
CA GLN A 242 9.41 -6.13 -3.84
C GLN A 242 8.86 -6.45 -2.45
N ARG A 243 7.98 -5.59 -1.97
CA ARG A 243 7.10 -5.84 -0.83
C ARG A 243 5.85 -6.52 -1.34
N GLY A 244 5.59 -7.74 -0.88
CA GLY A 244 4.40 -8.52 -1.25
C GLY A 244 3.11 -7.72 -1.04
N SER A 245 3.03 -6.95 0.05
CA SER A 245 1.86 -6.13 0.37
C SER A 245 1.55 -5.02 -0.64
N VAL A 246 2.57 -4.49 -1.33
CA VAL A 246 2.42 -3.49 -2.41
C VAL A 246 1.98 -4.16 -3.71
N HIS A 247 2.45 -5.39 -3.95
CA HIS A 247 2.04 -6.23 -5.06
C HIS A 247 0.58 -6.67 -4.93
N GLU A 248 0.17 -7.19 -3.76
CA GLU A 248 -1.21 -7.59 -3.51
C GLU A 248 -2.19 -6.42 -3.62
N PHE A 249 -1.74 -5.20 -3.29
CA PHE A 249 -2.55 -4.00 -3.53
C PHE A 249 -2.87 -3.78 -5.03
N ALA A 250 -1.99 -4.19 -5.94
CA ALA A 250 -2.26 -4.15 -7.38
C ALA A 250 -3.51 -4.98 -7.73
N HIS A 251 -3.63 -6.16 -7.13
CA HIS A 251 -4.79 -7.04 -7.32
C HIS A 251 -6.08 -6.43 -6.77
N MET A 252 -5.98 -5.63 -5.71
CA MET A 252 -7.12 -4.87 -5.19
C MET A 252 -7.63 -3.80 -6.18
N LEU A 253 -6.81 -3.40 -7.15
CA LEU A 253 -7.19 -2.53 -8.27
C LEU A 253 -7.65 -3.31 -9.51
N ASN A 254 -7.85 -4.62 -9.36
CA ASN A 254 -8.19 -5.56 -10.42
C ASN A 254 -7.11 -5.63 -11.52
N LEU A 255 -5.84 -5.60 -11.11
CA LEU A 255 -4.68 -5.90 -11.94
C LEU A 255 -4.26 -7.36 -11.71
N ARG A 256 -3.92 -8.09 -12.76
CA ARG A 256 -3.45 -9.48 -12.67
C ARG A 256 -1.93 -9.53 -12.69
N ASP A 257 -1.37 -10.67 -12.30
CA ASP A 257 0.07 -10.90 -12.43
C ASP A 257 0.54 -10.87 -13.88
N ASP A 258 1.70 -10.26 -14.09
CA ASP A 258 2.36 -10.18 -15.40
C ASP A 258 3.18 -11.45 -15.69
N TYR A 259 3.53 -12.27 -14.69
CA TYR A 259 4.54 -13.33 -14.81
C TYR A 259 4.01 -14.71 -15.24
N PHE A 260 2.72 -14.85 -15.54
CA PHE A 260 2.19 -16.14 -16.00
C PHE A 260 2.79 -16.53 -17.34
N LYS A 261 3.24 -17.78 -17.45
CA LYS A 261 3.62 -18.33 -18.75
C LYS A 261 2.37 -18.65 -19.58
N PRO A 262 2.46 -18.64 -20.92
CA PRO A 262 1.33 -18.99 -21.79
C PRO A 262 0.68 -20.34 -21.45
N GLU A 263 1.48 -21.32 -21.04
CA GLU A 263 0.97 -22.65 -20.69
C GLU A 263 0.19 -22.65 -19.37
N GLU A 264 0.54 -21.78 -18.42
CA GLU A 264 -0.13 -21.62 -17.13
C GLU A 264 -1.42 -20.80 -17.27
N ALA A 265 -1.36 -19.71 -18.05
CA ALA A 265 -2.52 -18.93 -18.43
C ALA A 265 -3.59 -19.78 -19.14
N ALA A 266 -3.18 -20.70 -20.02
CA ALA A 266 -4.12 -21.57 -20.74
C ALA A 266 -4.87 -22.58 -19.84
N ARG A 267 -4.26 -22.99 -18.71
CA ARG A 267 -4.73 -24.08 -17.84
C ARG A 267 -5.82 -23.70 -16.84
N SER A 268 -6.08 -22.42 -16.62
CA SER A 268 -7.13 -21.97 -15.69
C SER A 268 -7.91 -20.81 -16.30
N ALA A 269 -9.24 -20.90 -16.29
CA ALA A 269 -10.09 -19.79 -16.68
C ALA A 269 -9.82 -18.53 -15.84
N ARG A 270 -9.36 -18.68 -14.59
CA ARG A 270 -8.94 -17.56 -13.72
C ARG A 270 -7.59 -16.95 -14.15
N TYR A 271 -6.66 -17.73 -14.69
CA TYR A 271 -5.33 -17.26 -15.14
C TYR A 271 -5.31 -16.73 -16.59
N ARG A 272 -6.31 -17.06 -17.42
CA ARG A 272 -6.44 -16.54 -18.81
C ARG A 272 -6.56 -15.02 -18.90
N GLN A 273 -6.88 -14.35 -17.80
CA GLN A 273 -6.96 -12.88 -17.73
C GLN A 273 -5.61 -12.22 -17.42
N GLY A 274 -4.62 -12.98 -16.94
CA GLY A 274 -3.24 -12.52 -16.78
C GLY A 274 -2.52 -12.55 -18.14
N GLY A 275 -1.85 -11.45 -18.49
CA GLY A 275 -1.18 -11.31 -19.77
C GLY A 275 0.21 -11.94 -19.74
N THR A 276 0.52 -12.77 -20.73
CA THR A 276 1.90 -13.27 -20.96
C THR A 276 2.79 -12.21 -21.63
N GLU A 277 2.16 -11.15 -22.14
CA GLU A 277 2.79 -10.05 -22.87
C GLU A 277 3.87 -9.35 -22.03
N HIS A 278 3.69 -9.31 -20.71
CA HIS A 278 4.58 -8.59 -19.79
C HIS A 278 5.37 -9.53 -18.86
N ALA A 279 5.46 -10.83 -19.17
CA ALA A 279 6.14 -11.82 -18.33
C ALA A 279 7.64 -11.55 -18.11
N ARG A 280 8.24 -10.73 -18.97
CA ARG A 280 9.65 -10.30 -18.86
C ARG A 280 9.81 -8.90 -18.28
N ASP A 281 8.73 -8.21 -17.94
CA ASP A 281 8.76 -6.88 -17.34
C ASP A 281 8.99 -6.98 -15.83
N TYR A 282 10.19 -7.42 -15.45
CA TYR A 282 10.54 -7.69 -14.06
C TYR A 282 10.44 -6.49 -13.12
N PRO A 283 10.71 -5.24 -13.54
CA PRO A 283 10.50 -4.08 -12.68
C PRO A 283 9.03 -3.82 -12.31
N SER A 284 8.07 -4.37 -13.07
CA SER A 284 6.63 -4.17 -12.85
C SER A 284 6.18 -4.57 -11.45
N VAL A 285 5.29 -3.76 -10.86
CA VAL A 285 4.63 -4.05 -9.57
C VAL A 285 3.76 -5.30 -9.59
N THR A 286 3.20 -5.68 -10.74
CA THR A 286 2.47 -6.94 -10.94
C THR A 286 3.40 -8.07 -11.39
N ASN A 287 4.72 -7.85 -11.37
CA ASN A 287 5.75 -8.86 -11.59
C ASN A 287 6.62 -8.97 -10.33
N ARG A 288 7.93 -8.75 -10.44
CA ARG A 288 8.91 -8.97 -9.37
C ARG A 288 9.49 -7.69 -8.77
N GLY A 289 9.03 -6.52 -9.22
CA GLY A 289 9.50 -5.22 -8.78
C GLY A 289 8.39 -4.40 -8.12
N GLU A 290 8.63 -3.12 -7.88
CA GLU A 290 7.63 -2.19 -7.32
C GLU A 290 7.28 -1.04 -8.26
N THR A 291 7.66 -1.14 -9.54
CA THR A 291 7.40 -0.05 -10.48
C THR A 291 5.95 -0.07 -10.93
N VAL A 292 5.21 0.98 -10.59
CA VAL A 292 3.88 1.23 -11.16
C VAL A 292 4.05 1.81 -12.55
N LEU A 293 3.65 1.04 -13.57
CA LEU A 293 3.78 1.42 -14.96
C LEU A 293 2.48 2.05 -15.49
N PRO A 294 2.52 2.88 -16.54
CA PRO A 294 1.34 3.59 -17.04
C PRO A 294 0.12 2.70 -17.31
N ARG A 295 0.33 1.48 -17.82
CA ARG A 295 -0.74 0.49 -18.08
C ARG A 295 -1.51 0.08 -16.82
N HIS A 296 -0.87 0.10 -15.64
CA HIS A 296 -1.53 -0.24 -14.37
C HIS A 296 -2.57 0.83 -13.97
N LEU A 297 -2.40 2.06 -14.46
CA LEU A 297 -3.27 3.19 -14.12
C LEU A 297 -4.27 3.53 -15.23
N GLU A 298 -4.27 2.78 -16.34
CA GLU A 298 -5.05 3.11 -17.55
C GLU A 298 -6.54 3.24 -17.27
N ARG A 299 -7.12 2.33 -16.48
CA ARG A 299 -8.55 2.37 -16.12
C ARG A 299 -8.93 3.61 -15.31
N ILE A 300 -8.07 4.01 -14.38
CA ILE A 300 -8.27 5.22 -13.57
C ILE A 300 -8.11 6.45 -14.47
N LYS A 301 -7.04 6.48 -15.28
CA LYS A 301 -6.77 7.55 -16.23
C LYS A 301 -7.93 7.77 -17.21
N ALA A 302 -8.46 6.71 -17.81
CA ALA A 302 -9.56 6.78 -18.76
C ALA A 302 -10.83 7.39 -18.12
N TRP A 303 -11.11 7.03 -16.86
CA TRP A 303 -12.19 7.65 -16.11
C TRP A 303 -11.93 9.14 -15.86
N VAL A 304 -10.73 9.50 -15.39
CA VAL A 304 -10.35 10.89 -15.13
C VAL A 304 -10.43 11.75 -16.40
N ASP A 305 -9.92 11.26 -17.53
CA ASP A 305 -9.99 11.96 -18.81
C ASP A 305 -11.45 12.20 -19.25
N ALA A 306 -12.33 11.22 -19.03
CA ALA A 306 -13.75 11.35 -19.32
C ALA A 306 -14.43 12.37 -18.40
N GLU A 307 -14.13 12.39 -17.10
CA GLU A 307 -14.65 13.38 -16.16
C GLU A 307 -14.18 14.80 -16.49
N LEU A 308 -12.89 14.97 -16.79
CA LEU A 308 -12.33 16.27 -17.19
C LEU A 308 -13.01 16.84 -18.43
N LYS A 309 -13.32 15.98 -19.42
CA LYS A 309 -14.07 16.38 -20.61
C LYS A 309 -15.49 16.85 -20.26
N ARG A 310 -16.15 16.17 -19.31
CA ARG A 310 -17.47 16.59 -18.82
C ARG A 310 -17.41 17.92 -18.09
N TRP A 311 -16.44 18.10 -17.19
CA TRP A 311 -16.21 19.35 -16.45
C TRP A 311 -16.05 20.54 -17.41
N ALA A 312 -15.17 20.42 -18.40
CA ALA A 312 -14.97 21.47 -19.40
C ALA A 312 -16.26 21.81 -20.16
N SER A 313 -17.12 20.83 -20.44
CA SER A 313 -18.40 21.07 -21.12
C SER A 313 -19.41 21.86 -20.27
N TYR A 314 -19.36 21.73 -18.94
CA TYR A 314 -20.23 22.48 -18.03
C TYR A 314 -19.80 23.94 -17.93
N GLU A 315 -18.49 24.19 -17.94
CA GLU A 315 -17.94 25.55 -17.90
C GLU A 315 -18.31 26.33 -19.16
N THR A 316 -18.19 25.72 -20.34
CA THR A 316 -18.59 26.36 -21.60
C THR A 316 -20.07 26.71 -21.62
N LYS A 317 -20.95 25.83 -21.13
CA LYS A 317 -22.41 26.07 -21.07
C LYS A 317 -22.80 27.15 -20.05
N ALA A 318 -22.01 27.35 -19.01
CA ALA A 318 -22.25 28.39 -18.02
C ALA A 318 -21.82 29.77 -18.52
N ALA A 319 -20.89 29.83 -19.48
CA ALA A 319 -20.38 31.06 -20.06
C ALA A 319 -21.19 31.56 -21.28
N SER A 320 -22.07 30.73 -21.84
CA SER A 320 -22.98 31.04 -22.95
C SER A 320 -24.37 31.44 -22.46
#